data_AF-A0A963JCU4-F1
#
_entry.id   AF-A0A963JCU4-F1
#
_cell.length_a   1.000
_cell.length_b   1.000
_cell.length_c   1.000
_cell.angle_alpha   90.00
_cell.angle_beta   90.00
_cell.angle_gamma   90.00
#
_symmetry.space_group_name_H-M   'P 1'
#
loop_
_entity.id
_entity.type
_entity.pdbx_description
1 polymer ?
#
loop_
_entity_poly.entity_id
_entity_poly.type
_entity_poly.pdbx_seq_one_letter_code
_entity_poly.pdbx_strand_id
1 'polypeptide(L)' 'EALLEGGVPILHGGQCLGAVGVSGVKSSEDVQIARAGIAALN' A
#
# COMPACT_ATOMS: atom_id res chain seq x y z
N GLU A 1 7.17 11.91 -8.76
CA GLU A 1 7.15 10.62 -8.06
C GLU A 1 6.37 9.60 -8.86
N ALA A 2 6.90 8.39 -9.07
CA ALA A 2 6.15 7.29 -9.66
C ALA A 2 5.56 6.46 -8.51
N LEU A 3 4.26 6.56 -8.27
CA LEU A 3 3.52 5.52 -7.56
C LEU A 3 3.59 4.29 -8.44
N LEU A 4 4.48 3.36 -8.12
CA LEU A 4 4.52 2.05 -8.77
C LEU A 4 3.11 1.45 -8.62
N GLU A 5 2.45 1.14 -9.74
CA GLU A 5 1.13 0.50 -9.70
C GLU A 5 1.23 -0.75 -8.80
N GLY A 6 0.49 -0.74 -7.69
CA GLY A 6 0.55 -1.81 -6.66
C GLY A 6 1.12 -1.40 -5.30
N GLY A 7 1.63 -0.18 -5.15
CA GLY A 7 2.14 0.35 -3.86
C GLY A 7 1.14 1.25 -3.12
N VAL A 8 0.91 1.00 -1.83
CA VAL A 8 0.10 1.85 -0.93
C VAL A 8 0.98 2.44 0.18
N PRO A 9 0.99 3.78 0.38
CA PRO A 9 1.81 4.41 1.40
C PRO A 9 1.26 4.17 2.81
N ILE A 10 2.15 4.00 3.78
CA ILE A 10 1.84 3.95 5.21
C ILE A 10 2.03 5.37 5.77
N LEU A 11 0.93 5.98 6.20
CA LEU A 11 0.92 7.31 6.81
C LEU A 11 0.57 7.18 8.30
N HIS A 12 1.39 7.76 9.17
CA HIS A 12 1.10 7.86 10.60
C HIS A 12 1.45 9.27 11.09
N GLY A 13 0.52 9.96 11.74
CA GLY A 13 0.74 11.33 12.22
C GLY A 13 1.07 12.36 11.12
N GLY A 14 0.62 12.12 9.88
CA GLY A 14 0.94 12.99 8.73
C GLY A 14 2.34 12.74 8.13
N GLN A 15 3.12 11.80 8.66
CA GLN A 15 4.42 11.40 8.11
C GLN A 15 4.30 10.07 7.36
N CYS A 16 4.98 9.98 6.22
CA CYS A 16 5.13 8.73 5.48
C CYS A 16 6.21 7.87 6.14
N LEU A 17 5.81 6.71 6.67
CA LEU A 17 6.71 5.76 7.32
C LEU A 17 7.27 4.72 6.33
N GLY A 18 6.67 4.61 5.15
CA GLY A 18 7.04 3.63 4.13
C GLY A 18 5.88 3.34 3.18
N ALA A 19 5.97 2.24 2.46
CA ALA A 19 4.91 1.77 1.58
C ALA A 19 4.83 0.24 1.58
N VAL A 20 3.63 -0.29 1.38
CA VAL A 20 3.39 -1.71 1.12
C VAL A 20 3.21 -1.89 -0.38
N GLY A 21 4.09 -2.66 -1.01
CA GLY A 21 3.94 -3.10 -2.39
C GLY A 21 3.45 -4.55 -2.44
N VAL A 22 2.41 -4.82 -3.21
CA VAL A 22 1.95 -6.18 -3.52
C VAL A 22 2.18 -6.42 -5.00
N SER A 23 2.68 -7.61 -5.35
CA SER A 23 3.00 -8.01 -6.73
C SER A 23 2.57 -9.46 -6.92
N GLY A 24 1.55 -9.69 -7.75
CA GLY A 24 1.16 -11.05 -8.11
C GLY A 24 -0.16 -11.24 -8.89
N VAL A 25 -1.09 -10.28 -8.87
CA VAL A 25 -2.41 -10.38 -9.56
C VAL A 25 -2.70 -9.12 -10.40
N LYS A 26 -3.97 -8.89 -10.81
CA LYS A 26 -4.35 -7.63 -11.48
C LYS A 26 -4.02 -6.46 -10.56
N SER A 27 -3.44 -5.38 -11.09
CA SER A 27 -2.98 -4.22 -10.32
C SER A 27 -4.02 -3.65 -9.32
N SER A 28 -5.32 -3.81 -9.61
CA SER A 28 -6.42 -3.37 -8.74
C SER A 28 -6.64 -4.25 -7.49
N GLU A 29 -6.35 -5.55 -7.58
CA GLU A 29 -6.48 -6.50 -6.46
C GLU A 29 -5.28 -6.35 -5.51
N ASP A 30 -4.08 -6.14 -6.07
CA ASP A 30 -2.85 -5.87 -5.31
C ASP A 30 -3.01 -4.63 -4.40
N VAL A 31 -3.62 -3.56 -4.91
CA VAL A 31 -3.93 -2.36 -4.12
C VAL A 31 -4.91 -2.65 -2.98
N GLN A 32 -5.92 -3.51 -3.19
CA GLN A 32 -6.87 -3.88 -2.13
C GLN A 32 -6.19 -4.69 -1.02
N ILE A 33 -5.33 -5.64 -1.39
CA ILE A 33 -4.55 -6.45 -0.44
C ILE A 33 -3.62 -5.53 0.38
N ALA A 34 -2.90 -4.63 -0.28
CA ALA A 34 -2.01 -3.68 0.39
C ALA A 34 -2.77 -2.81 1.40
N ARG A 35 -3.96 -2.30 1.03
CA ARG A 35 -4.82 -1.52 1.94
C ARG A 35 -5.30 -2.34 3.13
N ALA A 36 -5.71 -3.58 2.92
CA ALA A 36 -6.14 -4.47 4.00
C ALA A 36 -4.99 -4.75 4.98
N GLY A 37 -3.78 -4.98 4.47
CA GLY A 37 -2.58 -5.16 5.29
C GLY A 37 -2.26 -3.93 6.15
N ILE A 38 -2.34 -2.73 5.57
CA ILE A 38 -2.12 -1.48 6.32
C ILE A 38 -3.24 -1.25 7.35
N ALA A 39 -4.50 -1.55 7.01
CA ALA A 39 -5.62 -1.42 7.93
C ALA A 39 -5.53 -2.36 9.14
N ALA A 40 -4.81 -3.48 9.03
CA ALA A 40 -4.56 -4.38 10.14
C ALA A 40 -3.49 -3.88 11.14
N LEU A 41 -2.75 -2.81 10.81
CA LEU A 41 -1.63 -2.32 11.63
C LEU A 41 -2.03 -1.39 12.80
N ASN A 42 -3.34 -1.12 13.01
CA ASN A 42 -3.93 -0.36 14.13
C ASN A 42 -3.04 0.75 14.75
#